data_AF-A0A3N5MHE2-F1
#
_entry.id   AF-A0A3N5MHE2-F1
#
_cell.length_a   1.000
_cell.length_b   1.000
_cell.length_c   1.000
_cell.angle_alpha   90.00
_cell.angle_beta   90.00
_cell.angle_gamma   90.00
#
_symmetry.space_group_name_H-M   'P 1'
#
loop_
_entity.id
_entity.type
_entity.pdbx_description
1 polymer ?
#
loop_
_entity_poly.entity_id
_entity_poly.type
_entity_poly.pdbx_seq_one_letter_code
_entity_poly.pdbx_strand_id
1 'polypeptide(L)'
;MGATYPDLYAAIGVHSGLSYRSAADLPSAFAAMRGHAGQRQSRKWRGAGDDSRPHRTIVFHGDADNIVHPSNGASMVKAASSESVERAKVRHDAMRAHTRTVTRDKTGGVVVEHWLVHGSGHAWSGGSPDGTYTDPQGPDASREMLRFFFEERPVALEIDD
;
A
#
# COMPACT_ATOMS: atom_id res chain seq x y z
N MET A 1 -4.93 8.73 8.93
CA MET A 1 -4.13 9.97 8.73
C MET A 1 -4.33 10.52 7.33
N GLY A 2 -3.69 9.99 6.29
CA GLY A 2 -3.82 10.60 4.96
C GLY A 2 -5.26 10.69 4.43
N ALA A 3 -6.10 9.67 4.66
CA ALA A 3 -7.52 9.71 4.25
C ALA A 3 -8.37 10.81 4.93
N THR A 4 -7.94 11.34 6.08
CA THR A 4 -8.68 12.37 6.84
C THR A 4 -8.04 13.75 6.77
N TYR A 5 -6.79 13.84 6.28
CA TYR A 5 -6.02 15.07 6.20
C TYR A 5 -5.28 15.14 4.85
N PRO A 6 -6.01 15.15 3.73
CA PRO A 6 -5.38 15.03 2.43
C PRO A 6 -4.45 16.19 2.09
N ASP A 7 -4.75 17.39 2.58
CA ASP A 7 -3.94 18.58 2.31
C ASP A 7 -2.61 18.59 3.08
N LEU A 8 -2.42 17.70 4.07
CA LEU A 8 -1.21 17.62 4.88
C LEU A 8 -0.22 16.54 4.43
N TYR A 9 -0.69 15.50 3.75
CA TYR A 9 0.12 14.33 3.43
C TYR A 9 0.24 14.13 1.92
N ALA A 10 1.45 14.27 1.38
CA ALA A 10 1.70 14.01 -0.04
C ALA A 10 1.62 12.53 -0.43
N ALA A 11 1.96 11.64 0.52
CA ALA A 11 2.02 10.20 0.33
C ALA A 11 1.77 9.43 1.64
N ILE A 12 1.43 8.15 1.55
CA ILE A 12 1.15 7.26 2.67
C ILE A 12 1.86 5.91 2.48
N GLY A 13 2.46 5.39 3.55
CA GLY A 13 2.95 4.02 3.62
C GLY A 13 2.09 3.17 4.54
N VAL A 14 1.81 1.92 4.16
CA VAL A 14 1.05 0.96 4.96
C VAL A 14 1.78 -0.39 4.96
N HIS A 15 1.87 -1.03 6.13
CA HIS A 15 2.40 -2.39 6.26
C HIS A 15 1.39 -3.26 6.99
N SER A 16 1.07 -4.44 6.43
CA SER A 16 0.16 -5.44 7.03
C SER A 16 -1.15 -4.85 7.59
N GLY A 17 -1.69 -3.84 6.92
CA GLY A 17 -2.76 -2.99 7.44
C GLY A 17 -4.14 -3.33 6.89
N LEU A 18 -5.12 -2.54 7.35
CA LEU A 18 -6.50 -2.56 6.86
C LEU A 18 -6.82 -1.26 6.13
N SER A 19 -7.74 -1.33 5.16
CA SER A 19 -8.30 -0.15 4.51
C SER A 19 -8.96 0.79 5.51
N TYR A 20 -8.90 2.09 5.24
CA TYR A 20 -9.59 3.09 6.06
C TYR A 20 -11.09 2.77 6.20
N ARG A 21 -11.60 2.82 7.44
CA ARG A 21 -13.00 2.49 7.80
C ARG A 21 -13.44 1.06 7.45
N SER A 22 -12.52 0.10 7.41
CA SER A 22 -12.85 -1.33 7.24
C SER A 22 -13.63 -1.93 8.42
N ALA A 23 -13.63 -1.27 9.58
CA ALA A 23 -14.30 -1.72 10.79
C ALA A 23 -14.87 -0.53 11.58
N ALA A 24 -15.93 -0.79 12.34
CA ALA A 24 -16.58 0.16 13.24
C ALA A 24 -16.79 -0.39 14.67
N ASP A 25 -16.51 -1.68 14.87
CA ASP A 25 -16.67 -2.43 16.12
C ASP A 25 -15.73 -3.65 16.13
N LEU A 26 -15.65 -4.36 17.27
CA LEU A 26 -14.77 -5.52 17.42
C LEU A 26 -15.10 -6.67 16.43
N PRO A 27 -16.37 -7.08 16.25
CA PRO A 27 -16.70 -8.12 15.27
C PRO A 27 -16.27 -7.76 13.84
N SER A 28 -16.53 -6.53 13.40
CA SER A 28 -16.12 -6.06 12.07
C SER A 28 -14.61 -5.93 11.94
N ALA A 29 -13.89 -5.61 13.02
CA ALA A 29 -12.42 -5.63 13.04
C ALA A 29 -11.87 -7.03 12.77
N PHE A 30 -12.34 -8.05 13.48
CA PHE A 30 -11.90 -9.43 13.22
C PHE A 30 -12.29 -9.93 11.84
N ALA A 31 -13.47 -9.55 11.34
CA ALA A 31 -13.88 -9.86 9.98
C ALA A 31 -12.93 -9.22 8.96
N ALA A 32 -12.61 -7.94 9.12
CA ALA A 32 -11.68 -7.21 8.26
C ALA A 32 -10.26 -7.80 8.29
N MET A 33 -9.73 -8.09 9.49
CA MET A 33 -8.45 -8.78 9.66
C MET A 33 -8.39 -10.08 8.86
N ARG A 34 -9.46 -10.87 8.85
CA ARG A 34 -9.52 -12.13 8.10
C ARG A 34 -9.78 -11.95 6.59
N GLY A 35 -9.83 -10.73 6.07
CA GLY A 35 -10.11 -10.44 4.66
C GLY A 35 -11.61 -10.46 4.31
N HIS A 36 -12.48 -10.50 5.32
CA HIS A 36 -13.94 -10.51 5.19
C HIS A 36 -14.54 -9.16 5.56
N ALA A 37 -13.81 -8.05 5.38
CA ALA A 37 -14.39 -6.72 5.47
C ALA A 37 -15.57 -6.69 4.48
N GLY A 38 -16.79 -6.77 5.01
CA GLY A 38 -17.95 -7.18 4.23
C GLY A 38 -18.14 -6.30 2.99
N GLN A 39 -18.85 -6.83 2.00
CA GLN A 39 -19.40 -6.12 0.83
C GLN A 39 -20.29 -4.90 1.17
N ARG A 40 -20.23 -4.34 2.38
CA ARG A 40 -20.48 -2.91 2.58
C ARG A 40 -19.35 -2.20 1.88
N GLN A 41 -19.51 -2.11 0.55
CA GLN A 41 -18.76 -1.31 -0.37
C GLN A 41 -18.16 -0.16 0.41
N SER A 42 -16.85 0.03 0.28
CA SER A 42 -16.26 1.35 0.38
C SER A 42 -17.24 2.29 -0.30
N ARG A 43 -18.13 2.93 0.47
CA ARG A 43 -18.97 4.01 -0.05
C ARG A 43 -17.90 4.91 -0.59
N LYS A 44 -17.82 5.03 -1.93
CA LYS A 44 -16.82 5.84 -2.62
C LYS A 44 -16.69 7.09 -1.78
N TRP A 45 -15.57 7.21 -1.06
CA TRP A 45 -15.41 8.33 -0.16
C TRP A 45 -15.14 9.51 -1.07
N ARG A 46 -16.23 10.20 -1.43
CA ARG A 46 -16.23 11.54 -1.99
C ARG A 46 -15.95 12.50 -0.83
N GLY A 47 -14.70 12.57 -0.39
CA GLY A 47 -14.34 13.47 0.70
C GLY A 47 -12.92 13.98 0.55
N ALA A 48 -12.75 14.81 -0.47
CA ALA A 48 -12.19 16.16 -0.41
C ALA A 48 -12.38 16.76 -1.81
N GLY A 49 -13.51 17.45 -2.05
CA GLY A 49 -13.87 17.94 -3.38
C GLY A 49 -13.98 16.83 -4.44
N ASP A 50 -14.46 17.17 -5.63
CA ASP A 50 -14.40 16.29 -6.80
C ASP A 50 -12.97 16.24 -7.40
N ASP A 51 -12.01 16.94 -6.76
CA ASP A 51 -10.67 17.23 -7.28
C ASP A 51 -9.50 16.66 -6.46
N SER A 52 -9.71 16.04 -5.28
CA SER A 52 -8.58 15.43 -4.55
C SER A 52 -8.13 14.14 -5.22
N ARG A 53 -7.01 14.21 -5.94
CA ARG A 53 -6.29 13.03 -6.41
C ARG A 53 -5.99 12.13 -5.19
N PRO A 54 -6.26 10.81 -5.25
CA PRO A 54 -5.91 9.91 -4.16
C PRO A 54 -4.40 10.01 -3.84
N HIS A 55 -4.05 9.95 -2.55
CA HIS A 55 -2.66 10.01 -2.12
C HIS A 55 -1.83 8.92 -2.77
N ARG A 56 -0.58 9.27 -3.08
CA ARG A 56 0.41 8.27 -3.45
C ARG A 56 0.51 7.26 -2.31
N THR A 57 0.34 5.98 -2.58
CA THR A 57 0.29 4.96 -1.52
C THR A 57 1.24 3.81 -1.82
N ILE A 58 2.11 3.46 -0.86
CA ILE A 58 2.94 2.26 -0.90
C ILE A 58 2.48 1.29 0.18
N VAL A 59 2.26 0.03 -0.20
CA VAL A 59 1.71 -1.02 0.67
C VAL A 59 2.64 -2.22 0.67
N PHE A 60 3.04 -2.68 1.85
CA PHE A 60 3.76 -3.93 2.06
C PHE A 60 2.87 -4.94 2.78
N HIS A 61 2.91 -6.20 2.34
CA HIS A 61 2.21 -7.29 3.01
C HIS A 61 2.98 -8.60 2.82
N GLY A 62 3.12 -9.40 3.88
CA GLY A 62 3.62 -10.77 3.77
C GLY A 62 2.53 -11.73 3.30
N ASP A 63 2.80 -12.63 2.35
CA ASP A 63 1.75 -13.55 1.84
C ASP A 63 1.41 -14.72 2.80
N ALA A 64 2.18 -14.90 3.87
CA ALA A 64 1.93 -15.84 4.96
C ALA A 64 1.41 -15.16 6.25
N ASP A 65 0.94 -13.91 6.14
CA ASP A 65 0.36 -13.16 7.25
C ASP A 65 -1.00 -13.76 7.69
N ASN A 66 -0.98 -14.43 8.85
CA ASN A 66 -2.16 -15.06 9.46
C ASN A 66 -2.88 -14.16 10.48
N ILE A 67 -2.41 -12.92 10.70
CA ILE A 67 -3.02 -11.95 11.61
C ILE A 67 -3.92 -11.00 10.82
N VAL A 68 -3.38 -10.42 9.75
CA VAL A 68 -4.12 -9.60 8.80
C VAL A 68 -3.95 -10.22 7.43
N HIS A 69 -5.04 -10.76 6.88
CA HIS A 69 -5.01 -11.50 5.64
C HIS A 69 -4.48 -10.62 4.48
N PRO A 70 -3.60 -11.15 3.61
CA PRO A 70 -2.94 -10.37 2.54
C PRO A 70 -3.90 -9.75 1.52
N SER A 71 -5.14 -10.26 1.42
CA SER A 71 -6.18 -9.64 0.60
C SER A 71 -6.48 -8.20 1.00
N ASN A 72 -6.24 -7.81 2.26
CA ASN A 72 -6.41 -6.43 2.71
C ASN A 72 -5.46 -5.48 1.97
N GLY A 73 -4.16 -5.81 1.90
CA GLY A 73 -3.19 -5.01 1.13
C GLY A 73 -3.56 -4.92 -0.35
N ALA A 74 -3.99 -6.03 -0.96
CA ALA A 74 -4.45 -6.06 -2.35
C ALA A 74 -5.71 -5.20 -2.59
N SER A 75 -6.65 -5.18 -1.66
CA SER A 75 -7.87 -4.37 -1.75
C SER A 75 -7.59 -2.88 -1.63
N MET A 76 -6.58 -2.46 -0.84
CA MET A 76 -6.20 -1.06 -0.69
C MET A 76 -5.71 -0.46 -2.02
N VAL A 77 -5.05 -1.24 -2.86
CA VAL A 77 -4.47 -0.77 -4.12
C VAL A 77 -5.42 -0.85 -5.32
N LYS A 78 -6.45 -1.70 -5.26
CA LYS A 78 -7.46 -1.86 -6.32
C LYS A 78 -8.38 -0.63 -6.49
N ALA A 79 -8.43 0.25 -5.49
CA ALA A 79 -9.30 1.44 -5.51
C ALA A 79 -8.71 2.63 -6.31
N ALA A 80 -7.43 2.59 -6.69
CA ALA A 80 -6.83 3.63 -7.52
C ALA A 80 -7.16 3.38 -9.00
N SER A 81 -7.98 4.24 -9.62
CA SER A 81 -8.19 4.19 -11.07
C SER A 81 -6.92 4.60 -11.79
N SER A 82 -6.34 3.72 -12.60
CA SER A 82 -5.07 3.95 -13.28
C SER A 82 -5.08 3.42 -14.70
N GLU A 83 -4.30 4.05 -15.57
CA GLU A 83 -4.20 3.66 -16.97
C GLU A 83 -3.18 2.55 -17.22
N SER A 84 -2.13 2.44 -16.38
CA SER A 84 -1.13 1.37 -16.51
C SER A 84 -0.74 0.72 -15.19
N VAL A 85 -0.51 -0.59 -15.25
CA VAL A 85 -0.09 -1.44 -14.13
C VAL A 85 1.09 -2.29 -14.59
N GLU A 86 2.23 -2.13 -13.93
CA GLU A 86 3.42 -2.94 -14.11
C GLU A 86 3.53 -3.91 -12.94
N ARG A 87 3.86 -5.18 -13.21
CA ARG A 87 4.09 -6.18 -12.16
C ARG A 87 5.40 -6.91 -12.44
N ALA A 88 6.29 -6.87 -11.47
CA ALA A 88 7.55 -7.59 -11.49
C ALA A 88 7.65 -8.52 -10.28
N LYS A 89 8.07 -9.76 -10.52
CA LYS A 89 8.50 -10.68 -9.46
C LYS A 89 10.01 -10.60 -9.35
N VAL A 90 10.50 -10.25 -8.17
CA VAL A 90 11.92 -10.09 -7.88
C VAL A 90 12.35 -11.21 -6.96
N ARG A 91 13.52 -11.79 -7.26
CA ARG A 91 14.19 -12.79 -6.43
C ARG A 91 15.64 -12.37 -6.27
N HIS A 92 16.16 -12.49 -5.07
CA HIS A 92 17.55 -12.20 -4.74
C HIS A 92 18.03 -13.26 -3.75
N ASP A 93 19.24 -13.79 -3.90
CA ASP A 93 19.66 -14.98 -3.15
C ASP A 93 19.71 -14.77 -1.63
N ALA A 94 19.98 -13.55 -1.19
CA ALA A 94 20.08 -13.17 0.23
C ALA A 94 18.81 -12.49 0.79
N MET A 95 17.70 -12.47 0.05
CA MET A 95 16.46 -11.79 0.46
C MET A 95 15.24 -12.58 0.02
N ARG A 96 14.13 -12.47 0.75
CA ARG A 96 12.85 -13.04 0.34
C ARG A 96 12.48 -12.55 -1.05
N ALA A 97 12.03 -13.51 -1.85
CA ALA A 97 11.34 -13.20 -3.09
C ALA A 97 10.14 -12.28 -2.80
N HIS A 98 9.87 -11.33 -3.68
CA HIS A 98 8.70 -10.47 -3.55
C HIS A 98 8.10 -10.16 -4.92
N THR A 99 6.82 -9.84 -4.93
CA THR A 99 6.14 -9.30 -6.11
C THR A 99 5.85 -7.83 -5.88
N ARG A 100 6.41 -6.97 -6.73
CA ARG A 100 6.12 -5.54 -6.76
C ARG A 100 5.15 -5.24 -7.89
N THR A 101 4.02 -4.64 -7.56
CA THR A 101 3.05 -4.09 -8.53
C THR A 101 3.09 -2.58 -8.43
N VAL A 102 3.38 -1.91 -9.54
CA VAL A 102 3.47 -0.45 -9.65
C VAL A 102 2.33 0.03 -10.52
N THR A 103 1.63 1.05 -10.04
CA THR A 103 0.54 1.69 -10.74
C THR A 103 0.90 3.14 -11.02
N ARG A 104 0.74 3.57 -12.27
CA ARG A 104 1.08 4.92 -12.72
C ARG A 104 -0.16 5.68 -13.18
N ASP A 105 -0.15 7.00 -12.98
CA ASP A 105 -1.14 7.90 -13.56
C ASP A 105 -0.80 8.25 -15.03
N LYS A 106 -1.63 9.09 -15.65
CA LYS A 106 -1.50 9.50 -17.05
C LYS A 106 -0.20 10.24 -17.37
N THR A 107 0.44 10.83 -16.35
CA THR A 107 1.70 11.56 -16.49
C THR A 107 2.92 10.61 -16.40
N GLY A 108 2.69 9.32 -16.15
CA GLY A 108 3.74 8.33 -15.88
C GLY A 108 4.22 8.32 -14.43
N GLY A 109 3.73 9.23 -13.58
CA GLY A 109 4.04 9.30 -12.17
C GLY A 109 3.55 8.07 -11.39
N VAL A 110 4.38 7.53 -10.51
CA VAL A 110 3.99 6.39 -9.65
C VAL A 110 2.98 6.87 -8.61
N VAL A 111 1.78 6.29 -8.63
CA VAL A 111 0.71 6.62 -7.67
C VAL A 111 0.47 5.52 -6.65
N VAL A 112 0.68 4.25 -7.00
CA VAL A 112 0.55 3.16 -6.04
C VAL A 112 1.67 2.14 -6.23
N GLU A 113 2.20 1.64 -5.11
CA GLU A 113 3.03 0.46 -5.08
C GLU A 113 2.49 -0.58 -4.11
N HIS A 114 2.43 -1.83 -4.56
CA HIS A 114 2.08 -2.96 -3.72
C HIS A 114 3.21 -3.99 -3.74
N TRP A 115 3.73 -4.30 -2.56
CA TRP A 115 4.82 -5.22 -2.32
C TRP A 115 4.30 -6.42 -1.55
N LEU A 116 4.20 -7.56 -2.23
CA LEU A 116 3.84 -8.84 -1.62
C LEU A 116 5.13 -9.61 -1.32
N VAL A 117 5.48 -9.76 -0.06
CA VAL A 117 6.73 -10.42 0.39
C VAL A 117 6.48 -11.90 0.62
N HIS A 118 7.12 -12.76 -0.17
CA HIS A 118 6.82 -14.18 -0.19
C HIS A 118 7.40 -14.93 1.02
N GLY A 119 6.55 -15.71 1.67
CA GLY A 119 6.81 -16.47 2.89
C GLY A 119 6.92 -15.61 4.16
N SER A 120 6.65 -14.30 4.07
CA SER A 120 6.68 -13.39 5.22
C SER A 120 5.33 -13.41 5.95
N GLY A 121 5.36 -13.36 7.29
CA GLY A 121 4.18 -13.35 8.14
C GLY A 121 3.71 -11.93 8.49
N HIS A 122 3.07 -11.78 9.66
CA HIS A 122 2.75 -10.45 10.23
C HIS A 122 3.99 -9.82 10.87
N ALA A 123 4.96 -9.48 10.05
CA ALA A 123 6.23 -8.92 10.49
C ALA A 123 6.65 -7.81 9.52
N TRP A 124 7.28 -6.77 10.06
CA TRP A 124 7.82 -5.67 9.28
C TRP A 124 8.95 -6.17 8.37
N SER A 125 8.77 -6.05 7.06
CA SER A 125 9.77 -6.50 6.09
C SER A 125 11.08 -5.72 6.21
N GLY A 126 12.19 -6.46 6.35
CA GLY A 126 13.50 -5.93 6.70
C GLY A 126 13.63 -5.70 8.20
N GLY A 127 14.31 -4.61 8.59
CA GLY A 127 14.51 -4.24 9.99
C GLY A 127 15.60 -5.07 10.68
N SER A 128 15.79 -4.79 11.98
CA SER A 128 16.85 -5.43 12.78
C SER A 128 16.52 -6.91 13.07
N PRO A 129 17.50 -7.82 13.04
CA PRO A 129 17.33 -9.19 13.53
C PRO A 129 17.04 -9.29 15.02
N ASP A 130 17.32 -8.25 15.80
CA ASP A 130 17.01 -8.20 17.23
C ASP A 130 15.54 -7.80 17.49
N GLY A 131 14.78 -7.43 16.45
CA GLY A 131 13.37 -7.08 16.54
C GLY A 131 12.46 -8.31 16.65
N THR A 132 11.45 -8.26 17.51
CA THR A 132 10.50 -9.37 17.71
C THR A 132 9.35 -9.41 16.69
N TYR A 133 9.20 -8.36 15.88
CA TYR A 133 8.16 -8.21 14.85
C TYR A 133 8.74 -7.77 13.50
N THR A 134 10.00 -8.10 13.26
CA THR A 134 10.71 -7.83 12.00
C THR A 134 10.92 -9.13 11.23
N ASP A 135 11.04 -9.01 9.92
CA ASP A 135 11.46 -10.08 9.03
C ASP A 135 12.74 -9.62 8.31
N PRO A 136 13.92 -9.80 8.92
CA PRO A 136 15.19 -9.27 8.42
C PRO A 136 15.57 -9.79 7.03
N GLN A 137 14.96 -10.91 6.62
CA GLN A 137 15.17 -11.49 5.29
C GLN A 137 14.30 -10.81 4.23
N GLY A 138 13.30 -10.02 4.60
CA GLY A 138 12.47 -9.26 3.67
C GLY A 138 13.20 -8.06 3.04
N PRO A 139 12.68 -7.50 1.93
CA PRO A 139 13.13 -6.19 1.44
C PRO A 139 12.96 -5.11 2.51
N ASP A 140 13.84 -4.12 2.51
CA ASP A 140 13.78 -3.01 3.47
C ASP A 140 12.57 -2.11 3.19
N ALA A 141 11.45 -2.38 3.86
CA ALA A 141 10.21 -1.63 3.68
C ALA A 141 10.38 -0.16 4.10
N SER A 142 11.20 0.13 5.12
CA SER A 142 11.42 1.51 5.56
C SER A 142 12.14 2.31 4.49
N ARG A 143 13.22 1.76 3.92
CA ARG A 143 13.96 2.39 2.82
C ARG A 143 13.08 2.59 1.59
N GLU A 144 12.29 1.60 1.21
CA GLU A 144 11.41 1.70 0.04
C GLU A 144 10.25 2.68 0.26
N MET A 145 9.71 2.78 1.48
CA MET A 145 8.74 3.82 1.83
C MET A 145 9.35 5.21 1.71
N LEU A 146 10.56 5.42 2.23
CA LEU A 146 11.26 6.71 2.10
C LEU A 146 11.54 7.04 0.62
N ARG A 147 12.05 6.08 -0.17
CA ARG A 147 12.23 6.25 -1.62
C ARG A 147 10.92 6.71 -2.26
N PHE A 148 9.83 6.02 -1.97
CA PHE A 148 8.53 6.35 -2.52
C PHE A 148 8.06 7.75 -2.11
N PHE A 149 8.22 8.14 -0.84
CA PHE A 149 7.79 9.46 -0.34
C PHE A 149 8.56 10.62 -0.99
N PHE A 150 9.85 10.43 -1.27
CA PHE A 150 10.70 11.45 -1.89
C PHE A 150 10.73 11.39 -3.42
N GLU A 151 10.10 10.40 -4.04
CA GLU A 151 9.98 10.34 -5.50
C GLU A 151 9.05 11.45 -6.00
N GLU A 152 9.61 12.36 -6.81
CA GLU A 152 8.87 13.47 -7.41
C GLU A 152 7.84 12.96 -8.42
N ARG A 153 6.67 13.59 -8.46
CA ARG A 153 5.76 13.40 -9.59
C ARG A 153 6.31 14.18 -10.78
N PRO A 154 6.39 13.58 -11.98
CA PRO A 154 6.59 14.36 -13.19
C PRO A 154 5.52 15.45 -13.24
N VAL A 155 5.95 16.71 -13.31
CA VAL A 155 5.01 17.83 -13.50
C VAL A 155 4.50 17.72 -14.93
N ALA A 156 3.17 17.62 -15.08
CA ALA A 156 2.57 17.78 -16.41
C ALA A 156 2.89 19.20 -16.87
N LEU A 157 3.64 19.33 -17.96
CA LEU A 157 3.82 20.62 -18.61
C LEU A 157 2.43 21.09 -19.06
N GLU A 158 1.84 22.04 -18.34
CA GLU A 158 0.76 22.86 -18.89
C GLU A 158 1.40 23.67 -20.02
N ILE A 159 1.17 23.22 -21.25
CA ILE A 159 1.40 24.04 -22.42
C ILE A 159 0.20 24.98 -22.47
N ASP A 160 0.38 26.21 -21.99
CA ASP A 160 -0.54 27.30 -22.29
C ASP A 160 -0.50 27.54 -23.81
N ASP A 161 -1.64 27.32 -24.47
CA ASP A 161 -1.91 27.70 -25.87
C ASP A 161 -2.31 29.19 -25.98
#